data_AF-A0A9E5LY61-F1
#
_entry.id   AF-A0A9E5LY61-F1
#
_cell.length_a   1.000
_cell.length_b   1.000
_cell.length_c   1.000
_cell.angle_alpha   90.00
_cell.angle_beta   90.00
_cell.angle_gamma   90.00
#
_symmetry.space_group_name_H-M   'P 1'
#
loop_
_entity.id
_entity.type
_entity.pdbx_description
1 polymer ?
#
loop_
_entity_poly.entity_id
_entity_poly.type
_entity_poly.pdbx_seq_one_letter_code
_entity_poly.pdbx_strand_id
1 'polypeptide(L)'
;MFKKIWAQHWFVCLLPVAFALAWFAPFVASKGGWLHPELTAKLGVGLIFVLQGLLLPTAAMRAAIGQVRLHAVVQGMTFVGFPFLGLVVAAL
;
A
#
# COMPACT_ATOMS: atom_id res chain seq x y z
N MET A 1 6.44 -10.48 26.09
CA MET A 1 6.95 -9.47 25.11
C MET A 1 6.58 -9.82 23.67
N PHE A 2 6.90 -11.01 23.18
CA PHE A 2 6.59 -11.49 21.80
C PHE A 2 5.11 -11.39 21.39
N LYS A 3 4.18 -11.77 22.28
CA LYS A 3 2.72 -11.65 22.03
C LYS A 3 2.27 -10.21 21.70
N LYS A 4 2.91 -9.20 22.30
CA LYS A 4 2.53 -7.79 22.13
C LYS A 4 3.00 -7.23 20.79
N ILE A 5 4.20 -7.62 20.36
CA ILE A 5 4.77 -7.25 19.05
C ILE A 5 3.94 -7.85 17.93
N TRP A 6 3.57 -9.13 18.04
CA TRP A 6 2.69 -9.78 17.08
C TRP A 6 1.32 -9.11 17.00
N ALA A 7 0.67 -8.78 18.12
CA ALA A 7 -0.64 -8.13 18.07
C ALA A 7 -0.61 -6.72 17.45
N GLN A 8 0.45 -5.93 17.67
CA GLN A 8 0.54 -4.55 17.17
C GLN A 8 1.14 -4.44 15.77
N HIS A 9 1.99 -5.39 15.36
CA HIS A 9 2.74 -5.33 14.11
C HIS A 9 2.54 -6.57 13.23
N TRP A 10 1.44 -7.31 13.42
CA TRP A 10 1.13 -8.54 12.70
C TRP A 10 1.33 -8.39 11.18
N PHE A 11 0.86 -7.28 10.60
CA PHE A 11 0.99 -6.99 9.17
C PHE A 11 2.45 -6.93 8.72
N VAL A 12 3.30 -6.19 9.44
CA VAL A 12 4.72 -6.04 9.11
C VAL A 12 5.46 -7.38 9.25
N CYS A 13 5.10 -8.19 10.25
CA CYS A 13 5.68 -9.53 10.44
C CYS A 13 5.27 -10.52 9.33
N LEU A 14 4.06 -10.39 8.78
CA LEU A 14 3.56 -11.24 7.70
C LEU A 14 4.18 -10.92 6.33
N LEU A 15 4.65 -9.69 6.10
CA LEU A 15 5.25 -9.29 4.82
C LEU A 15 6.46 -10.16 4.44
N PRO A 16 7.51 -10.33 5.28
CA PRO A 16 8.62 -11.23 4.98
C PRO A 16 8.19 -12.68 4.72
N VAL A 17 7.17 -13.16 5.43
CA VAL A 17 6.62 -14.50 5.23
C VAL A 17 5.98 -14.61 3.85
N ALA A 18 5.19 -13.63 3.44
CA ALA A 18 4.60 -13.58 2.10
C ALA A 18 5.67 -13.52 1.00
N PHE A 19 6.72 -12.72 1.19
CA PHE A 19 7.87 -12.68 0.27
C PHE A 19 8.59 -14.03 0.19
N ALA A 20 8.85 -14.69 1.32
CA ALA A 20 9.48 -16.00 1.35
C ALA A 20 8.62 -17.06 0.63
N LEU A 21 7.30 -17.06 0.86
CA LEU A 21 6.38 -17.96 0.17
C LEU A 21 6.36 -17.73 -1.35
N ALA A 22 6.37 -16.47 -1.80
CA ALA A 22 6.46 -16.13 -3.22
C ALA A 22 7.79 -16.58 -3.83
N TRP A 23 8.89 -16.54 -3.06
CA TRP A 23 10.19 -17.02 -3.50
C TRP A 23 10.23 -18.55 -3.67
N PHE A 24 9.66 -19.31 -2.73
CA PHE A 24 9.64 -20.78 -2.79
C PHE A 24 8.62 -21.32 -3.81
N ALA A 25 7.50 -20.62 -4.02
CA ALA A 25 6.41 -21.06 -4.89
C ALA A 25 5.98 -19.96 -5.88
N PRO A 26 6.87 -19.54 -6.80
CA PRO A 26 6.59 -18.42 -7.71
C PRO A 26 5.43 -18.69 -8.67
N PHE A 27 5.21 -19.96 -9.06
CA PHE A 27 4.12 -20.36 -9.95
C PHE A 27 2.72 -20.14 -9.36
N VAL A 28 2.59 -20.14 -8.02
CA VAL A 28 1.30 -19.92 -7.36
C VAL A 28 0.82 -18.48 -7.56
N ALA A 29 1.75 -17.53 -7.48
CA ALA A 29 1.49 -16.09 -7.55
C ALA A 29 1.94 -15.46 -8.88
N SER A 30 2.24 -16.26 -9.90
CA SER A 30 2.51 -15.76 -11.26
C SER A 30 1.21 -15.48 -12.00
N LYS A 31 1.30 -14.69 -13.08
CA LYS A 31 0.16 -14.42 -13.97
C LYS A 31 -0.38 -15.73 -14.56
N GLY A 32 -1.68 -15.98 -14.42
CA GLY A 32 -2.29 -17.27 -14.81
C GLY A 32 -1.97 -18.45 -13.88
N GLY A 33 -1.27 -18.21 -12.78
CA GLY A 33 -1.08 -19.18 -11.70
C GLY A 33 -2.35 -19.33 -10.85
N TRP A 34 -2.34 -20.27 -9.91
CA TRP A 34 -3.53 -20.62 -9.12
C TRP A 34 -4.18 -19.43 -8.41
N LEU A 35 -3.38 -18.49 -7.90
CA LEU A 35 -3.88 -17.32 -7.19
C LEU A 35 -4.51 -16.27 -8.12
N HIS A 36 -4.31 -16.36 -9.44
CA HIS A 36 -4.71 -15.35 -10.42
C HIS A 36 -4.47 -13.92 -9.89
N PRO A 37 -3.21 -13.54 -9.64
CA PRO A 37 -2.85 -12.26 -9.03
C PRO A 37 -3.45 -11.06 -9.77
N GLU A 38 -3.67 -11.19 -11.09
CA GLU A 38 -4.39 -10.21 -11.92
C GLU A 38 -5.80 -9.86 -11.42
N LEU A 39 -6.48 -10.78 -10.74
CA LEU A 39 -7.80 -10.60 -10.16
C LEU A 39 -7.72 -10.39 -8.65
N THR A 40 -7.03 -11.28 -7.94
CA THR A 40 -6.98 -11.27 -6.47
C THR A 40 -6.28 -10.03 -5.92
N ALA A 41 -5.20 -9.55 -6.56
CA ALA A 41 -4.54 -8.32 -6.12
C ALA A 41 -5.44 -7.10 -6.35
N LYS A 42 -6.14 -7.03 -7.49
CA LYS A 42 -7.07 -5.91 -7.76
C LYS A 42 -8.25 -5.90 -6.80
N LEU A 43 -8.85 -7.06 -6.53
CA LEU A 43 -9.94 -7.19 -5.57
C LEU A 43 -9.46 -6.86 -4.14
N GLY A 44 -8.28 -7.34 -3.74
CA GLY A 44 -7.69 -7.03 -2.45
C GLY A 44 -7.42 -5.54 -2.27
N VAL A 45 -6.77 -4.90 -3.24
CA VAL A 45 -6.53 -3.45 -3.22
C VAL A 45 -7.86 -2.68 -3.20
N GLY A 46 -8.82 -3.06 -4.04
CA GLY A 46 -10.14 -2.42 -4.06
C GLY A 46 -10.85 -2.52 -2.72
N LEU A 47 -10.84 -3.70 -2.09
CA LEU A 47 -11.44 -3.92 -0.77
C LEU A 47 -10.76 -3.06 0.31
N ILE A 48 -9.43 -2.99 0.32
CA ILE A 48 -8.69 -2.15 1.27
C ILE A 48 -9.10 -0.68 1.10
N PHE A 49 -9.19 -0.18 -0.13
CA PHE A 49 -9.59 1.20 -0.40
C PHE A 49 -11.03 1.48 0.03
N VAL A 50 -11.97 0.55 -0.21
CA VAL A 50 -13.36 0.68 0.26
C VAL A 50 -13.42 0.72 1.77
N LEU A 51 -12.74 -0.21 2.46
CA LEU A 51 -12.72 -0.25 3.92
C LEU A 51 -12.10 1.02 4.51
N GLN A 52 -10.98 1.49 3.95
CA GLN A 52 -10.35 2.75 4.38
C GLN A 52 -11.24 3.96 4.14
N GLY A 53 -11.97 3.99 3.01
CA GLY A 53 -12.95 5.03 2.72
C GLY A 53 -14.12 5.02 3.70
N LEU A 54 -14.66 3.84 4.04
CA LEU A 54 -15.76 3.68 5.00
C LEU A 54 -15.34 4.05 6.44
N LEU A 55 -14.08 3.80 6.80
CA LEU A 55 -13.52 4.13 8.11
C LEU A 55 -13.12 5.61 8.24
N LEU A 56 -13.13 6.39 7.15
CA LEU A 56 -12.69 7.78 7.17
C LEU A 56 -13.74 8.68 7.85
N PRO A 57 -13.38 9.39 8.94
CA PRO A 57 -14.30 10.31 9.60
C PRO A 57 -14.62 11.52 8.70
N THR A 58 -15.90 11.79 8.47
CA THR A 58 -16.38 12.93 7.66
C THR A 58 -15.90 14.28 8.19
N ALA A 59 -15.78 14.43 9.51
CA ALA A 59 -15.24 15.62 10.15
C ALA A 59 -13.77 15.88 9.78
N ALA A 60 -12.95 14.82 9.75
CA ALA A 60 -11.55 14.91 9.35
C ALA A 60 -11.42 15.27 7.86
N MET A 61 -12.26 14.68 7.00
CA MET A 61 -12.30 15.02 5.58
C MET A 61 -12.64 16.50 5.35
N ARG A 62 -13.66 17.02 6.04
CA ARG A 62 -14.05 18.44 5.95
C ARG A 62 -12.93 19.38 6.43
N ALA A 63 -12.27 19.04 7.53
CA ALA A 63 -11.15 19.82 8.05
C ALA A 63 -9.92 19.77 7.14
N ALA A 64 -9.71 18.66 6.42
CA ALA A 64 -8.60 18.52 5.49
C ALA A 64 -8.79 19.39 4.23
N ILE A 65 -10.00 19.44 3.66
CA ILE A 65 -10.28 20.16 2.40
C ILE A 65 -9.79 21.63 2.41
N GLY A 66 -9.86 22.33 3.56
CA GLY A 66 -9.41 23.72 3.68
C GLY A 66 -7.88 23.90 3.73
N GLN A 67 -7.10 22.83 3.89
CA GLN A 67 -5.65 22.90 4.12
C GLN A 67 -4.87 22.91 2.81
N VAL A 68 -5.10 23.91 1.97
CA VAL A 68 -4.56 23.99 0.59
C VAL A 68 -3.03 23.97 0.57
N ARG A 69 -2.37 24.62 1.54
CA ARG A 69 -0.90 24.61 1.67
C ARG A 69 -0.35 23.20 1.93
N LEU A 70 -1.02 22.44 2.79
CA LEU A 70 -0.65 21.05 3.08
C LEU A 70 -0.89 20.16 1.85
N HIS A 71 -2.02 20.34 1.17
CA HIS A 71 -2.34 19.61 -0.05
C HIS A 71 -1.30 19.86 -1.14
N ALA A 72 -0.89 21.12 -1.36
CA ALA A 72 0.14 21.45 -2.33
C ALA A 72 1.48 20.76 -2.03
N VAL A 73 1.91 20.71 -0.76
CA VAL A 73 3.15 20.03 -0.36
C VAL A 73 3.04 18.52 -0.59
N VAL A 74 1.98 17.88 -0.11
CA VAL A 74 1.81 16.43 -0.22
C VAL A 74 1.62 16.00 -1.68
N GLN A 75 0.81 16.72 -2.45
CA GLN A 75 0.62 16.44 -3.88
C GLN A 75 1.89 16.71 -4.68
N GLY A 76 2.62 17.79 -4.40
CA GLY A 76 3.90 18.07 -5.02
C GLY A 76 4.92 16.96 -4.77
N MET A 77 5.05 16.49 -3.52
CA MET A 77 5.93 15.35 -3.22
C MET A 77 5.47 14.06 -3.91
N THR A 78 4.16 13.80 -3.96
CA THR A 78 3.58 12.58 -4.56
C THR A 78 3.71 12.54 -6.08
N PHE A 79 3.38 13.63 -6.76
CA PHE A 79 3.28 13.67 -8.22
C PHE A 79 4.52 14.27 -8.91
N VAL A 80 5.38 14.98 -8.17
CA VAL A 80 6.62 15.54 -8.71
C VAL A 80 7.83 14.92 -8.02
N GLY A 81 7.90 14.99 -6.70
CA GLY A 81 9.07 14.55 -5.92
C GLY A 81 9.43 13.07 -6.15
N PHE A 82 8.50 12.15 -5.85
CA PHE A 82 8.75 10.71 -6.02
C PHE A 82 8.98 10.29 -7.48
N PRO A 83 8.18 10.74 -8.47
CA PRO A 83 8.45 10.43 -9.87
C PRO A 83 9.80 10.96 -10.34
N PHE A 84 10.17 12.20 -9.95
CA PHE A 84 11.47 12.77 -10.27
C PHE A 84 12.61 11.95 -9.67
N LEU A 85 12.51 11.56 -8.40
CA LEU A 85 13.49 10.67 -7.77
C LEU A 85 13.60 9.33 -8.52
N GLY A 86 12.48 8.76 -8.93
CA GLY A 86 12.45 7.54 -9.74
C GLY A 86 13.19 7.71 -11.07
N LEU A 87 13.00 8.83 -11.76
CA LEU A 87 13.72 9.16 -13.00
C LEU A 87 15.22 9.33 -12.77
N VAL A 88 15.62 10.00 -11.69
CA VAL A 88 17.05 10.16 -11.33
C VAL A 88 17.68 8.81 -11.05
N VAL A 89 17.04 7.96 -10.24
CA VAL A 89 17.54 6.61 -9.94
C VAL A 89 17.63 5.74 -11.18
N ALA A 90 16.66 5.84 -12.10
CA ALA A 90 16.67 5.10 -13.36
C ALA A 90 17.75 5.59 -14.35
N ALA A 91 18.28 6.81 -14.16
CA ALA A 91 19.32 7.41 -15.00
C ALA A 91 20.74 7.21 -14.46
N LEU A 92 20.89 6.68 -13.23
CA LEU A 92 22.16 6.27 -12.62
C LEU A 92 22.49 4.82 -13.02
#